data_AF-U2Z9S1-F1
#
_entry.id   AF-U2Z9S1-F1
#
_cell.length_a   1.000
_cell.length_b   1.000
_cell.length_c   1.000
_cell.angle_alpha   90.00
_cell.angle_beta   90.00
_cell.angle_gamma   90.00
#
_symmetry.space_group_name_H-M   'P 1'
#
loop_
_entity.id
_entity.type
_entity.pdbx_description
1 polymer ?
#
loop_
_entity_poly.entity_id
_entity_poly.type
_entity_poly.pdbx_seq_one_letter_code
_entity_poly.pdbx_strand_id
1 'polypeptide(L)'
;MKIYVVSNGGQATADQLVKQLSRITLQHGKASPVIVVDDRYNLDQVLMDDAPVANTSYHLDDFLHDKGSIADGVMMVDANQIATKLRALTAEWVLFEFGQNDQATCLDFVRKLARYNYMTPTLRTKSVVFSVPSMYLAFFARTLNESFNSLPSSPIAVAQSGQVGMLLLSTKIERVFVSLPLLSAPLIRLNRLMMFIYRRFMSA
;
A
#
# COMPACT_ATOMS: atom_id res chain seq x y z
N MET A 1 11.07 -4.00 12.29
CA MET A 1 10.94 -2.84 11.37
C MET A 1 9.80 -2.00 11.89
N LYS A 2 9.96 -0.68 11.89
CA LYS A 2 8.91 0.26 12.28
C LYS A 2 8.58 1.12 11.06
N ILE A 3 7.32 1.15 10.64
CA ILE A 3 6.89 1.95 9.47
C ILE A 3 6.11 3.15 9.98
N TYR A 4 6.55 4.35 9.65
CA TYR A 4 5.85 5.60 9.93
C TYR A 4 5.33 6.19 8.62
N VAL A 5 4.08 6.63 8.62
CA VAL A 5 3.44 7.33 7.51
C VAL A 5 3.06 8.70 8.01
N VAL A 6 3.68 9.72 7.44
CA VAL A 6 3.60 11.08 7.94
C VAL A 6 3.08 12.01 6.86
N SER A 7 2.26 12.96 7.27
CA SER A 7 1.78 14.03 6.41
C SER A 7 2.92 14.99 6.02
N ASN A 8 3.05 15.28 4.73
CA ASN A 8 4.04 16.22 4.20
C ASN A 8 3.70 17.71 4.48
N GLY A 9 2.57 18.01 5.12
CA GLY A 9 2.00 19.36 5.26
C GLY A 9 2.73 20.33 6.20
N GLY A 10 3.91 19.99 6.72
CA GLY A 10 4.65 20.81 7.70
C GLY A 10 6.12 20.95 7.33
N GLN A 11 6.65 22.17 7.48
CA GLN A 11 8.02 22.59 7.12
C GLN A 11 9.10 22.07 8.11
N ALA A 12 9.14 20.76 8.35
CA ALA A 12 10.20 20.16 9.14
C ALA A 12 11.26 19.55 8.23
N THR A 13 12.54 19.76 8.57
CA THR A 13 13.64 19.02 7.94
C THR A 13 13.57 17.53 8.29
N ALA A 14 14.17 16.67 7.45
CA ALA A 14 14.24 15.23 7.70
C ALA A 14 14.78 14.90 9.11
N ASP A 15 15.79 15.64 9.57
CA ASP A 15 16.38 15.50 10.91
C ASP A 15 15.37 15.80 12.02
N GLN A 16 14.63 16.91 11.90
CA GLN A 16 13.61 17.29 12.89
C GLN A 16 12.48 16.26 12.93
N LEU A 17 12.04 15.79 11.75
CA LEU A 17 11.01 14.76 11.63
C LEU A 17 11.44 13.47 12.34
N VAL A 18 12.65 13.00 12.09
CA VAL A 18 13.17 11.78 12.71
C VAL A 18 13.27 11.92 14.23
N LYS A 19 13.74 13.08 14.73
CA LYS A 19 13.78 13.35 16.19
C LYS A 19 12.39 13.34 16.83
N GLN A 20 11.39 13.88 16.13
CA GLN A 20 10.00 13.84 16.61
C GLN A 20 9.49 12.39 16.68
N LEU A 21 9.73 11.60 15.63
CA LEU A 21 9.26 10.22 15.53
C LEU A 21 10.00 9.25 16.45
N SER A 22 11.27 9.50 16.76
CA SER A 22 12.07 8.62 17.63
C SER A 22 11.55 8.57 19.07
N ARG A 23 10.76 9.56 19.49
CA ARG A 23 10.08 9.60 20.79
C ARG A 23 8.90 8.64 20.88
N ILE A 24 8.37 8.18 19.73
CA ILE A 24 7.27 7.23 19.70
C ILE A 24 7.80 5.85 20.07
N THR A 25 7.53 5.43 21.31
CA THR A 25 7.82 4.08 21.78
C THR A 25 6.74 3.12 21.31
N LEU A 26 7.16 1.95 20.82
CA LEU A 26 6.26 0.92 20.30
C LEU A 26 6.48 -0.37 21.05
N GLN A 27 5.40 -1.07 21.34
CA GLN A 27 5.47 -2.41 21.89
C GLN A 27 5.96 -3.39 20.81
N HIS A 28 6.77 -4.36 21.22
CA HIS A 28 7.25 -5.40 20.32
C HIS A 28 6.09 -6.32 19.92
N GLY A 29 5.85 -6.43 18.63
CA GLY A 29 4.83 -7.30 18.04
C GLY A 29 5.42 -8.24 17.00
N LYS A 30 4.63 -9.24 16.57
CA LYS A 30 5.01 -10.18 15.51
C LYS A 30 4.99 -9.54 14.11
N ALA A 31 4.17 -8.51 13.91
CA ALA A 31 4.04 -7.78 12.66
C ALA A 31 4.81 -6.45 12.72
N SER A 32 5.14 -5.89 11.55
CA SER A 32 5.74 -4.56 11.47
C SER A 32 4.65 -3.52 11.75
N PRO A 33 4.73 -2.74 12.85
CA PRO A 33 3.75 -1.70 13.11
C PRO A 33 3.80 -0.63 12.02
N VAL A 34 2.61 -0.22 11.55
CA VAL A 34 2.43 0.94 10.67
C VAL A 34 1.78 2.04 11.50
N ILE A 35 2.54 3.10 11.76
CA ILE A 35 2.12 4.25 12.56
C ILE A 35 1.77 5.39 11.63
N VAL A 36 0.60 5.96 11.84
CA VAL A 36 0.11 7.08 11.08
C VAL A 36 0.23 8.34 11.93
N VAL A 37 0.90 9.36 11.39
CA VAL A 37 1.10 10.66 12.06
C VAL A 37 0.54 11.74 11.15
N ASP A 38 -0.69 12.16 11.44
CA ASP A 38 -1.40 13.20 10.68
C ASP A 38 -1.04 14.59 11.19
N ASP A 39 -1.25 14.85 12.48
CA ASP A 39 -0.90 16.10 13.14
C ASP A 39 0.34 15.96 14.03
N ARG A 40 1.30 16.86 13.80
CA ARG A 40 2.59 16.91 14.50
C ARG A 40 2.62 17.90 15.67
N TYR A 41 1.54 18.66 15.89
CA TYR A 41 1.46 19.68 16.94
C TYR A 41 1.79 19.17 18.35
N ASN A 42 1.46 17.91 18.65
CA ASN A 42 1.78 17.29 19.94
C ASN A 42 3.25 16.84 20.06
N LEU A 43 4.01 16.85 18.95
CA LEU A 43 5.42 16.48 18.86
C LEU A 43 6.35 17.71 18.78
N ASP A 44 5.80 18.93 18.72
CA ASP A 44 6.54 20.19 18.53
C ASP A 44 7.34 20.67 19.75
N GLN A 45 7.39 19.89 20.84
CA GLN A 45 8.31 20.14 21.96
C GLN A 45 9.76 19.75 21.59
N VAL A 46 10.25 20.26 20.46
CA VAL A 46 11.63 20.12 20.00
C VAL A 46 12.52 20.97 20.91
N LEU A 47 12.99 20.37 22.00
CA LEU A 47 14.14 20.90 22.73
C LEU A 47 15.36 20.71 21.83
N MET A 48 16.11 21.78 21.59
CA MET A 48 17.24 21.82 20.66
C MET A 48 18.45 20.94 21.08
N ASP A 49 18.33 20.17 22.17
CA ASP A 49 19.42 19.47 22.85
C ASP A 49 19.43 17.94 22.63
N ASP A 50 18.51 17.39 21.84
CA ASP A 50 18.53 15.94 21.57
C ASP A 50 19.67 15.58 20.59
N ALA A 51 20.42 14.53 20.95
CA ALA A 51 21.52 13.98 20.17
C ALA A 51 21.13 13.71 18.70
N PRO A 52 22.07 13.87 17.74
CA PRO A 52 21.79 13.61 16.33
C PRO A 52 21.42 12.15 16.12
N VAL A 53 20.27 11.92 15.47
CA VAL A 53 19.81 10.58 15.09
C VAL A 53 20.24 10.33 13.65
N ALA A 54 21.10 9.33 13.45
CA ALA A 54 21.61 8.96 12.13
C ALA A 54 20.45 8.56 11.21
N ASN A 55 20.21 9.38 10.19
CA ASN A 55 19.15 9.17 9.22
C ASN A 55 19.66 9.35 7.78
N THR A 56 18.88 8.86 6.82
CA THR A 56 19.10 9.09 5.39
C THR A 56 17.75 9.35 4.75
N SER A 57 17.63 10.45 4.00
CA SER A 57 16.45 10.78 3.21
C SER A 57 16.68 10.50 1.73
N TYR A 58 15.61 10.07 1.06
CA TYR A 58 15.56 9.91 -0.39
C TYR A 58 14.27 10.52 -0.91
N HIS A 59 14.37 11.22 -2.03
CA HIS A 59 13.19 11.61 -2.79
C HIS A 59 12.75 10.45 -3.68
N LEU A 60 11.46 10.32 -3.95
CA LEU A 60 10.96 9.28 -4.85
C LEU A 60 11.59 9.40 -6.25
N ASP A 61 11.88 10.63 -6.67
CA ASP A 61 12.54 10.97 -7.93
C ASP A 61 13.91 10.29 -8.08
N ASP A 62 14.61 10.05 -6.95
CA ASP A 62 15.90 9.37 -6.92
C ASP A 62 15.83 7.90 -7.37
N PHE A 63 14.64 7.32 -7.42
CA PHE A 63 14.40 5.92 -7.80
C PHE A 63 13.75 5.81 -9.17
N LEU A 64 13.51 6.91 -9.87
CA LEU A 64 12.92 6.89 -11.20
C LEU A 64 13.97 6.57 -12.25
N HIS A 65 13.54 6.01 -13.37
CA HIS A 65 14.42 5.69 -14.48
C HIS A 65 14.67 6.93 -15.34
N ASP A 66 15.95 7.26 -15.62
CA ASP A 66 16.34 8.42 -16.47
C ASP A 66 15.74 8.36 -17.88
N LYS A 67 15.45 7.15 -18.39
CA LYS A 67 14.84 6.92 -19.71
C LYS A 67 13.34 6.63 -19.60
N GLY A 68 12.64 7.35 -18.72
CA GLY A 68 11.23 7.12 -18.38
C GLY A 68 10.38 6.73 -19.58
N SER A 69 9.90 5.48 -19.58
CA SER A 69 8.78 5.09 -20.45
C SER A 69 7.53 5.73 -19.87
N ILE A 70 7.24 6.95 -20.32
CA ILE A 70 6.00 7.66 -20.00
C ILE A 70 4.87 6.94 -20.73
N ALA A 71 4.36 5.86 -20.13
CA ALA A 71 3.04 5.36 -20.50
C ALA A 71 2.05 6.19 -19.67
N ASP A 72 1.25 7.02 -20.34
CA ASP A 72 0.14 7.78 -19.74
C ASP A 72 0.51 8.70 -18.56
N GLY A 73 1.72 9.25 -18.52
CA GLY A 73 2.16 10.17 -17.46
C GLY A 73 2.70 9.51 -16.19
N VAL A 74 2.78 8.17 -16.14
CA VAL A 74 3.30 7.41 -15.00
C VAL A 74 4.81 7.17 -15.17
N MET A 75 5.60 7.56 -14.17
CA MET A 75 7.04 7.30 -14.15
C MET A 75 7.29 5.92 -13.55
N MET A 76 8.05 5.07 -14.24
CA MET A 76 8.40 3.75 -13.72
C MET A 76 9.57 3.82 -12.75
N VAL A 77 9.41 3.16 -11.61
CA VAL A 77 10.45 3.06 -10.58
C VAL A 77 11.47 2.00 -10.97
N ASP A 78 12.75 2.32 -10.90
CA ASP A 78 13.84 1.39 -11.19
C ASP A 78 14.18 0.53 -9.96
N ALA A 79 13.90 -0.77 -10.03
CA ALA A 79 14.20 -1.70 -8.96
C ALA A 79 15.71 -1.82 -8.67
N ASN A 80 16.57 -1.56 -9.66
CA ASN A 80 18.02 -1.58 -9.48
C ASN A 80 18.49 -0.36 -8.66
N GLN A 81 17.85 0.79 -8.83
CA GLN A 81 18.13 1.98 -8.01
C GLN A 81 17.75 1.74 -6.55
N ILE A 82 16.59 1.10 -6.31
CA ILE A 82 16.20 0.65 -4.96
C ILE A 82 17.26 -0.27 -4.37
N ALA A 83 17.69 -1.30 -5.10
CA ALA A 83 18.69 -2.24 -4.61
C ALA A 83 20.03 -1.57 -4.32
N THR A 84 20.49 -0.67 -5.19
CA THR A 84 21.77 0.04 -5.05
C THR A 84 21.77 0.95 -3.83
N LYS A 85 20.75 1.81 -3.69
CA LYS A 85 20.63 2.73 -2.56
C LYS A 85 20.44 1.99 -1.24
N LEU A 86 19.64 0.91 -1.21
CA LEU A 86 19.42 0.14 0.01
C LEU A 86 20.59 -0.76 0.43
N ARG A 87 21.46 -1.18 -0.50
CA ARG A 87 22.70 -1.90 -0.15
C ARG A 87 23.71 -1.01 0.56
N ALA A 88 23.76 0.27 0.19
CA ALA A 88 24.65 1.26 0.80
C ALA A 88 24.10 1.83 2.14
N LEU A 89 22.93 1.37 2.58
CA LEU A 89 22.20 1.99 3.68
C LEU A 89 22.75 1.62 5.06
N THR A 90 23.47 2.55 5.68
CA THR A 90 24.03 2.39 7.04
C THR A 90 23.12 2.98 8.12
N ALA A 91 22.43 4.08 7.85
CA ALA A 91 21.60 4.80 8.83
C ALA A 91 20.46 3.96 9.42
N GLU A 92 20.14 4.17 10.70
CA GLU A 92 19.06 3.46 11.41
C GLU A 92 17.68 3.94 10.95
N TRP A 93 17.57 5.22 10.59
CA TRP A 93 16.35 5.84 10.10
C TRP A 93 16.43 6.11 8.61
N VAL A 94 15.36 5.77 7.89
CA VAL A 94 15.24 5.96 6.44
C VAL A 94 13.98 6.75 6.16
N LEU A 95 14.10 7.85 5.43
CA LEU A 95 12.98 8.68 5.00
C LEU A 95 12.80 8.58 3.49
N PHE A 96 11.58 8.27 3.06
CA PHE A 96 11.16 8.31 1.67
C PHE A 96 10.15 9.44 1.48
N GLU A 97 10.51 10.41 0.65
CA GLU A 97 9.67 11.57 0.37
C GLU A 97 8.97 11.41 -0.97
N PHE A 98 7.65 11.23 -0.96
CA PHE A 98 6.88 11.05 -2.20
C PHE A 98 6.64 12.37 -2.93
N GLY A 99 6.70 13.51 -2.23
CA GLY A 99 6.50 14.83 -2.83
C GLY A 99 5.12 14.95 -3.50
N GLN A 100 5.10 15.43 -4.74
CA GLN A 100 3.91 15.58 -5.59
C GLN A 100 3.84 14.53 -6.71
N ASN A 101 4.55 13.40 -6.54
CA ASN A 101 4.54 12.33 -7.52
C ASN A 101 3.15 11.70 -7.67
N ASP A 102 2.87 11.20 -8.87
CA ASP A 102 1.62 10.50 -9.16
C ASP A 102 1.42 9.27 -8.25
N GLN A 103 0.15 9.00 -7.92
CA GLN A 103 -0.24 7.91 -7.04
C GLN A 103 0.22 6.55 -7.58
N ALA A 104 0.17 6.30 -8.89
CA ALA A 104 0.59 5.03 -9.47
C ALA A 104 2.11 4.82 -9.34
N THR A 105 2.90 5.90 -9.53
CA THR A 105 4.35 5.89 -9.31
C THR A 105 4.70 5.56 -7.86
N CYS A 106 4.01 6.19 -6.91
CA CYS A 106 4.17 5.91 -5.48
C CYS A 106 3.83 4.45 -5.12
N LEU A 107 2.75 3.91 -5.70
CA LEU A 107 2.35 2.51 -5.49
C LEU A 107 3.35 1.51 -6.08
N ASP A 108 3.88 1.81 -7.27
CA ASP A 108 4.92 0.99 -7.91
C ASP A 108 6.19 0.95 -7.04
N PHE A 109 6.59 2.09 -6.46
CA PHE A 109 7.70 2.17 -5.52
C PHE A 109 7.46 1.30 -4.28
N VAL A 110 6.30 1.45 -3.62
CA VAL A 110 5.97 0.67 -2.42
C VAL A 110 6.01 -0.84 -2.71
N ARG A 111 5.46 -1.28 -3.85
CA ARG A 111 5.48 -2.69 -4.24
C ARG A 111 6.89 -3.21 -4.48
N LYS A 112 7.71 -2.47 -5.23
CA LYS A 112 9.10 -2.86 -5.52
C LYS A 112 9.97 -2.86 -4.27
N LEU A 113 9.79 -1.87 -3.39
CA LEU A 113 10.46 -1.77 -2.10
C LEU A 113 10.11 -2.93 -1.19
N ALA A 114 8.82 -3.25 -1.04
CA ALA A 114 8.36 -4.37 -0.22
C ALA A 114 8.89 -5.71 -0.76
N ARG A 115 8.85 -5.92 -2.08
CA ARG A 115 9.40 -7.12 -2.73
C ARG A 115 10.91 -7.23 -2.51
N TYR A 116 11.64 -6.13 -2.63
CA TYR A 116 13.07 -6.11 -2.34
C TYR A 116 13.35 -6.45 -0.87
N ASN A 117 12.63 -5.84 0.08
CA ASN A 117 12.80 -6.10 1.51
C ASN A 117 12.41 -7.53 1.92
N TYR A 118 11.49 -8.16 1.20
CA TYR A 118 11.18 -9.57 1.36
C TYR A 118 12.38 -10.45 1.02
N MET A 119 13.03 -10.19 -0.12
CA MET A 119 14.20 -10.94 -0.60
C MET A 119 15.48 -10.62 0.19
N THR A 120 15.70 -9.34 0.50
CA THR A 120 16.87 -8.84 1.21
C THR A 120 16.40 -8.02 2.42
N PRO A 121 16.54 -8.52 3.65
CA PRO A 121 15.91 -7.94 4.84
C PRO A 121 16.60 -6.66 5.37
N THR A 122 17.08 -5.77 4.50
CA THR A 122 17.87 -4.58 4.88
C THR A 122 17.09 -3.59 5.76
N LEU A 123 15.76 -3.51 5.61
CA LEU A 123 14.92 -2.61 6.39
C LEU A 123 14.37 -3.25 7.67
N ARG A 124 14.57 -4.56 7.90
CA ARG A 124 13.93 -5.28 9.01
C ARG A 124 14.30 -4.75 10.39
N THR A 125 15.50 -4.21 10.56
CA THR A 125 15.98 -3.64 11.83
C THR A 125 15.89 -2.12 11.88
N LYS A 126 15.39 -1.48 10.83
CA LYS A 126 15.38 -0.01 10.67
C LYS A 126 14.00 0.60 10.94
N SER A 127 14.01 1.90 11.20
CA SER A 127 12.81 2.74 11.22
C SER A 127 12.65 3.38 9.84
N VAL A 128 11.52 3.10 9.19
CA VAL A 128 11.23 3.56 7.83
C VAL A 128 10.10 4.58 7.89
N VAL A 129 10.30 5.73 7.28
CA VAL A 129 9.35 6.84 7.28
C VAL A 129 8.94 7.15 5.84
N PHE A 130 7.64 7.27 5.60
CA PHE A 130 7.07 7.68 4.32
C PHE A 130 6.38 9.03 4.50
N SER A 131 6.90 10.06 3.84
CA SER A 131 6.29 11.39 3.79
C SER A 131 5.35 11.46 2.58
N VAL A 132 4.05 11.56 2.84
CA VAL A 132 2.98 11.49 1.83
C VAL A 132 2.02 12.68 1.94
N PRO A 133 1.31 13.04 0.86
CA PRO A 133 0.25 14.05 0.95
C PRO A 133 -0.82 13.66 1.97
N SER A 134 -1.25 14.61 2.83
CA SER A 134 -2.21 14.35 3.91
C SER A 134 -3.51 13.70 3.41
N MET A 135 -3.96 14.07 2.20
CA MET A 135 -5.16 13.50 1.57
C MET A 135 -5.06 11.99 1.33
N TYR A 136 -3.85 11.45 1.16
CA TYR A 136 -3.61 10.03 0.86
C TYR A 136 -2.99 9.27 2.03
N LEU A 137 -2.89 9.88 3.21
CA LEU A 137 -2.17 9.32 4.35
C LEU A 137 -2.78 8.00 4.83
N ALA A 138 -4.12 7.92 4.98
CA ALA A 138 -4.80 6.65 5.31
C ALA A 138 -4.66 5.60 4.19
N PHE A 139 -4.69 6.03 2.94
CA PHE A 139 -4.55 5.16 1.77
C PHE A 139 -3.15 4.51 1.72
N PHE A 140 -2.09 5.30 1.90
CA PHE A 140 -0.72 4.80 1.93
C PHE A 140 -0.43 3.97 3.17
N ALA A 141 -0.98 4.34 4.33
CA ALA A 141 -0.85 3.53 5.54
C ALA A 141 -1.42 2.12 5.35
N ARG A 142 -2.62 2.03 4.77
CA ARG A 142 -3.22 0.75 4.38
C ARG A 142 -2.32 0.00 3.40
N THR A 143 -1.92 0.65 2.30
CA THR A 143 -1.10 0.02 1.25
C THR A 143 0.24 -0.50 1.79
N LEU A 144 0.90 0.26 2.67
CA LEU A 144 2.17 -0.12 3.28
C LEU A 144 2.00 -1.29 4.25
N ASN A 145 0.95 -1.28 5.06
CA ASN A 145 0.62 -2.39 5.94
C ASN A 145 0.40 -3.68 5.13
N GLU A 146 -0.37 -3.57 4.05
CA GLU A 146 -0.65 -4.70 3.15
C GLU A 146 0.62 -5.23 2.49
N SER A 147 1.46 -4.33 1.96
CA SER A 147 2.68 -4.69 1.23
C SER A 147 3.76 -5.30 2.13
N PHE A 148 3.96 -4.77 3.34
CA PHE A 148 5.05 -5.20 4.23
C PHE A 148 4.67 -6.32 5.20
N ASN A 149 3.41 -6.39 5.64
CA ASN A 149 2.93 -7.48 6.49
C ASN A 149 2.31 -8.63 5.69
N SER A 150 2.38 -8.58 4.35
CA SER A 150 1.83 -9.60 3.45
C SER A 150 0.38 -9.95 3.79
N LEU A 151 -0.41 -8.92 4.15
CA LEU A 151 -1.83 -9.13 4.39
C LEU A 151 -2.49 -9.45 3.05
N PRO A 152 -3.34 -10.49 2.97
CA PRO A 152 -4.11 -10.76 1.78
C PRO A 152 -5.15 -9.65 1.61
N SER A 153 -4.84 -8.67 0.78
CA SER A 153 -5.76 -7.59 0.42
C SER A 153 -5.52 -7.18 -1.03
N SER A 154 -5.36 -8.17 -1.89
CA SER A 154 -5.63 -7.91 -3.28
C SER A 154 -7.12 -7.53 -3.42
N PRO A 155 -7.50 -6.60 -4.31
CA PRO A 155 -8.86 -6.58 -4.85
C PRO A 155 -9.25 -7.96 -5.42
N ILE A 156 -8.27 -8.83 -5.69
CA ILE A 156 -8.42 -10.22 -6.11
C ILE A 156 -8.90 -11.15 -4.96
N ALA A 157 -8.77 -10.77 -3.68
CA ALA A 157 -9.40 -11.52 -2.58
C ALA A 157 -10.92 -11.28 -2.52
N VAL A 158 -11.40 -10.14 -3.03
CA VAL A 158 -12.83 -9.95 -3.31
C VAL A 158 -13.24 -10.69 -4.59
N ALA A 159 -12.32 -11.00 -5.51
CA ALA A 159 -12.61 -11.84 -6.67
C ALA A 159 -12.73 -13.35 -6.35
N GLN A 160 -12.35 -13.80 -5.14
CA GLN A 160 -12.73 -15.14 -4.65
C GLN A 160 -14.17 -15.23 -4.15
N SER A 161 -14.95 -14.16 -4.32
CA SER A 161 -16.38 -14.17 -4.07
C SER A 161 -17.15 -14.77 -5.26
N GLY A 162 -17.03 -16.07 -5.49
CA GLY A 162 -18.10 -16.77 -6.21
C GLY A 162 -19.47 -16.45 -5.60
N GLN A 163 -19.50 -16.18 -4.29
CA GLN A 163 -20.70 -15.78 -3.54
C GLN A 163 -21.14 -14.32 -3.73
N VAL A 164 -20.24 -13.31 -3.74
CA VAL A 164 -20.67 -11.90 -3.97
C VAL A 164 -20.94 -11.65 -5.45
N GLY A 165 -20.23 -12.32 -6.35
CA GLY A 165 -20.60 -12.38 -7.76
C GLY A 165 -21.98 -13.01 -7.95
N MET A 166 -22.28 -14.11 -7.26
CA MET A 166 -23.60 -14.75 -7.26
C MET A 166 -24.69 -13.85 -6.65
N LEU A 167 -24.40 -13.12 -5.58
CA LEU A 167 -25.35 -12.19 -4.96
C LEU A 167 -25.66 -11.02 -5.90
N LEU A 168 -24.66 -10.38 -6.51
CA LEU A 168 -24.87 -9.29 -7.46
C LEU A 168 -25.55 -9.76 -8.75
N LEU A 169 -25.24 -10.96 -9.22
CA LEU A 169 -25.94 -11.58 -10.35
C LEU A 169 -27.39 -11.90 -9.98
N SER A 170 -27.63 -12.44 -8.78
CA SER A 170 -28.97 -12.73 -8.25
C SER A 170 -29.81 -11.47 -8.17
N THR A 171 -29.28 -10.37 -7.63
CA THR A 171 -30.03 -9.10 -7.53
C THR A 171 -30.33 -8.50 -8.91
N LYS A 172 -29.40 -8.63 -9.88
CA LYS A 172 -29.66 -8.19 -11.27
C LYS A 172 -30.71 -9.05 -11.96
N ILE A 173 -30.64 -10.37 -11.77
CA ILE A 173 -31.61 -11.33 -12.31
C ILE A 173 -32.99 -11.09 -11.70
N GLU A 174 -33.09 -10.89 -10.39
CA GLU A 174 -34.34 -10.60 -9.69
C GLU A 174 -34.98 -9.29 -10.18
N ARG A 175 -34.18 -8.25 -10.44
CA ARG A 175 -34.65 -6.98 -11.03
C ARG A 175 -35.17 -7.17 -12.46
N VAL A 176 -34.55 -8.05 -13.25
CA VAL A 176 -35.03 -8.43 -14.60
C VAL A 176 -36.30 -9.26 -14.51
N PHE A 177 -36.41 -10.19 -13.55
CA PHE A 177 -37.62 -10.98 -13.29
C PHE A 177 -38.82 -10.12 -12.91
N VAL A 178 -38.61 -9.10 -12.07
CA VAL A 178 -39.66 -8.13 -11.72
C VAL A 178 -40.08 -7.29 -12.93
N SER A 179 -39.14 -7.01 -13.85
CA SER A 179 -39.43 -6.22 -15.06
C SER A 179 -40.10 -7.00 -16.20
N LEU A 180 -40.12 -8.34 -16.18
CA LEU A 180 -40.61 -9.19 -17.27
C LEU A 180 -41.43 -10.39 -16.74
N PRO A 181 -42.65 -10.17 -16.21
CA PRO A 181 -43.45 -11.22 -15.56
C PRO A 181 -43.92 -12.36 -16.48
N LEU A 182 -43.80 -12.23 -17.80
CA LEU A 182 -44.32 -13.20 -18.79
C LEU A 182 -43.30 -14.25 -19.28
N LEU A 183 -42.01 -14.18 -18.88
CA LEU A 183 -40.92 -15.05 -19.36
C LEU A 183 -40.29 -15.95 -18.28
N SER A 184 -40.95 -16.09 -17.12
CA SER A 184 -40.38 -16.79 -15.95
C SER A 184 -40.14 -18.29 -16.16
N ALA A 185 -41.03 -18.98 -16.89
CA ALA A 185 -40.96 -20.42 -17.11
C ALA A 185 -39.73 -20.90 -17.93
N PRO A 186 -39.35 -20.29 -19.08
CA PRO A 186 -38.17 -20.72 -19.83
C PRO A 186 -36.85 -20.42 -19.10
N LEU A 187 -36.77 -19.32 -18.35
CA LEU A 187 -35.54 -18.90 -17.65
C LEU A 187 -35.21 -19.80 -16.44
N ILE A 188 -36.21 -20.31 -15.72
CA ILE A 188 -36.00 -21.28 -14.63
C ILE A 188 -35.39 -22.59 -15.18
N ARG A 189 -35.82 -23.02 -16.36
CA ARG A 189 -35.25 -24.21 -17.02
C ARG A 189 -33.80 -23.98 -17.46
N LEU A 190 -33.49 -22.78 -17.97
CA LEU A 190 -32.14 -22.41 -18.36
C LEU A 190 -31.18 -22.40 -17.15
N ASN A 191 -31.62 -21.87 -16.01
CA ASN A 191 -30.81 -21.82 -14.79
C ASN A 191 -30.52 -23.24 -14.24
N ARG A 192 -31.50 -24.15 -14.29
CA ARG A 192 -31.28 -25.57 -13.92
C ARG A 192 -30.30 -26.27 -14.87
N LEU A 193 -30.34 -25.96 -16.17
CA LEU A 193 -29.41 -26.51 -17.15
C LEU A 193 -27.97 -26.02 -16.91
N MET A 194 -27.81 -24.73 -16.65
CA MET A 194 -26.52 -24.12 -16.28
C MET A 194 -25.94 -24.76 -15.01
N MET A 195 -26.76 -24.93 -13.96
CA MET A 195 -26.32 -25.61 -12.73
C MET A 195 -25.94 -27.08 -12.95
N PHE A 196 -26.63 -27.79 -13.86
CA PHE A 196 -26.32 -29.18 -14.19
C PHE A 196 -24.98 -29.29 -14.92
N ILE A 197 -24.72 -28.41 -15.89
CA ILE A 197 -23.45 -28.34 -16.62
C ILE A 197 -22.31 -27.96 -15.66
N TYR A 198 -22.52 -26.95 -14.81
CA TYR A 198 -21.51 -26.52 -13.84
C TYR A 198 -21.15 -27.64 -12.84
N ARG A 199 -22.14 -28.39 -12.33
CA ARG A 199 -21.89 -29.54 -11.46
C ARG A 199 -21.16 -30.69 -12.18
N ARG A 200 -21.46 -30.92 -13.45
CA ARG A 200 -20.83 -31.96 -14.28
C ARG A 200 -19.34 -31.67 -14.55
N PHE A 201 -18.95 -30.41 -14.67
CA PHE A 201 -17.56 -30.00 -14.90
C PHE A 201 -16.73 -29.84 -13.62
N MET A 202 -17.37 -29.56 -12.47
CA MET A 202 -16.67 -29.48 -11.18
C MET A 202 -16.52 -30.84 -10.47
N SER A 203 -17.17 -31.90 -10.95
CA SER A 203 -17.10 -33.26 -10.38
C SER A 203 -16.37 -34.28 -11.27
N ALA A 204 -15.64 -33.84 -12.30
CA ALA A 204 -14.77 -34.63 -13.16
C ALA A 204 -13.33 -34.15 -12.98
#